data_AF-A0A8C8YVK7-F1
#
_entry.id   AF-A0A8C8YVK7-F1
#
_cell.length_a   1.000
_cell.length_b   1.000
_cell.length_c   1.000
_cell.angle_alpha   90.00
_cell.angle_beta   90.00
_cell.angle_gamma   90.00
#
_symmetry.space_group_name_H-M   'P 1'
#
loop_
_entity.id
_entity.type
_entity.pdbx_description
1 polymer ?
#
loop_
_entity_poly.entity_id
_entity_poly.type
_entity_poly.pdbx_seq_one_letter_code
_entity_poly.pdbx_strand_id
1 'polypeptide(L)' 'ILAAFLNIAWAKGPVLVVTFNTGGLATILPPLSPYTKYAIMTNQAIPYNHPVPLHDDGHMPDVPSHPQGPQSRPGIRQ' A
#
# COMPACT_ATOMS: atom_id res chain seq x y z
N ILE A 1 -19.74 -32.42 3.33
CA ILE A 1 -20.02 -32.13 1.90
C ILE A 1 -18.91 -31.28 1.28
N LEU A 2 -18.60 -30.07 1.80
CA LEU A 2 -17.58 -29.18 1.22
C LEU A 2 -16.16 -29.77 1.15
N ALA A 3 -15.69 -30.39 2.24
CA ALA A 3 -14.36 -31.02 2.27
C ALA A 3 -14.23 -32.19 1.26
N ALA A 4 -15.29 -32.97 1.06
CA ALA A 4 -15.30 -34.06 0.08
C ALA A 4 -15.23 -33.52 -1.36
N PHE A 5 -15.97 -32.44 -1.65
CA PHE A 5 -15.89 -31.75 -2.93
C PHE A 5 -14.48 -31.19 -3.20
N LEU A 6 -13.87 -30.55 -2.20
CA LEU A 6 -12.51 -30.01 -2.35
C LEU A 6 -11.47 -31.10 -2.59
N ASN A 7 -11.57 -32.25 -1.90
CA ASN A 7 -10.70 -33.40 -2.15
C ASN A 7 -10.84 -33.93 -3.59
N ILE A 8 -12.07 -34.03 -4.10
CA ILE A 8 -12.32 -34.46 -5.49
C ILE A 8 -11.77 -33.43 -6.48
N ALA A 9 -11.97 -32.14 -6.23
CA ALA A 9 -11.45 -31.06 -7.07
C ALA A 9 -9.91 -31.04 -7.07
N TRP A 10 -9.28 -31.27 -5.91
CA TRP A 10 -7.83 -31.39 -5.79
C TRP A 10 -7.29 -32.59 -6.56
N ALA A 11 -7.95 -33.74 -6.48
CA ALA A 11 -7.54 -34.94 -7.20
C ALA A 11 -7.68 -34.81 -8.74
N LYS A 12 -8.70 -34.09 -9.21
CA LYS A 12 -9.02 -33.99 -10.65
C LYS A 12 -8.42 -32.77 -11.34
N GLY A 13 -8.25 -31.68 -10.62
CA GLY A 13 -7.82 -30.40 -11.18
C GLY A 13 -7.02 -29.58 -10.17
N PRO A 14 -5.88 -30.10 -9.67
CA PRO A 14 -5.10 -29.43 -8.63
C PRO A 14 -4.64 -28.04 -9.07
N VAL A 15 -4.29 -27.88 -10.36
CA VAL A 15 -3.90 -26.59 -10.93
C VAL A 15 -5.01 -25.55 -10.76
N LEU A 16 -6.26 -25.90 -11.07
CA LEU A 16 -7.39 -24.99 -10.90
C LEU A 16 -7.59 -24.62 -9.43
N VAL A 17 -7.54 -25.61 -8.53
CA VAL A 17 -7.71 -25.36 -7.09
C VAL A 17 -6.63 -24.43 -6.55
N VAL A 18 -5.36 -24.63 -6.95
CA VAL A 18 -4.25 -23.75 -6.55
C VAL A 18 -4.45 -22.35 -7.12
N THR A 19 -4.80 -22.21 -8.40
CA THR A 19 -4.99 -20.87 -9.01
C THR A 19 -6.09 -20.06 -8.34
N PHE A 20 -7.24 -20.68 -8.05
CA PHE A 20 -8.34 -20.00 -7.35
C PHE A 20 -7.97 -19.66 -5.91
N ASN A 21 -7.28 -20.56 -5.21
CA ASN A 21 -6.83 -20.32 -3.85
C ASN A 21 -5.83 -19.13 -3.80
N THR A 22 -4.81 -19.17 -4.65
CA THR A 22 -3.81 -18.09 -4.71
C THR A 22 -4.42 -16.76 -5.15
N GLY A 23 -5.28 -16.75 -6.18
CA GLY A 23 -5.98 -15.53 -6.62
C GLY A 23 -6.94 -14.98 -5.57
N GLY A 24 -7.65 -15.87 -4.86
CA GLY A 24 -8.54 -15.52 -3.75
C GLY A 24 -7.77 -14.88 -2.60
N LEU A 25 -6.66 -15.50 -2.16
CA LEU A 25 -5.80 -14.92 -1.14
C LEU A 25 -5.21 -13.58 -1.57
N ALA A 26 -4.70 -13.47 -2.80
CA ALA A 26 -4.13 -12.22 -3.31
C ALA A 26 -5.15 -11.08 -3.34
N THR A 27 -6.45 -11.39 -3.47
CA THR A 27 -7.53 -10.39 -3.46
C THR A 27 -7.95 -10.00 -2.04
N ILE A 28 -8.03 -10.97 -1.13
CA ILE A 28 -8.54 -10.77 0.24
C ILE A 28 -7.45 -10.26 1.20
N LEU A 29 -6.20 -10.62 0.98
CA LEU A 29 -5.11 -10.30 1.89
C LEU A 29 -4.76 -8.80 1.96
N PRO A 30 -4.74 -8.04 0.85
CA PRO A 30 -4.42 -6.60 0.89
C PRO A 30 -5.31 -5.77 1.82
N PRO A 31 -6.66 -5.87 1.80
CA PRO A 31 -7.51 -5.11 2.73
C PRO A 31 -7.45 -5.59 4.18
N LEU A 32 -7.06 -6.86 4.43
CA LEU A 32 -6.91 -7.39 5.79
C LEU A 32 -5.54 -7.10 6.41
N SER A 33 -4.53 -6.84 5.59
CA SER A 33 -3.15 -6.65 6.06
C SER A 33 -2.93 -5.23 6.58
N PRO A 34 -2.48 -5.06 7.85
CA PRO A 34 -2.10 -3.73 8.36
C PRO A 34 -0.87 -3.16 7.65
N TYR A 35 -0.11 -4.00 6.94
CA TYR A 35 1.11 -3.61 6.24
C TYR A 35 0.86 -3.00 4.85
N THR A 36 -0.32 -3.17 4.27
CA THR A 36 -0.64 -2.57 2.96
C THR A 36 -0.53 -1.04 3.00
N LYS A 37 -0.86 -0.43 4.14
CA LYS A 37 -0.66 1.01 4.40
C LYS A 37 0.81 1.43 4.25
N TYR A 38 1.71 0.57 4.74
CA TYR A 38 3.15 0.51 4.49
C TYR A 38 3.54 0.90 3.06
N ALA A 39 3.16 0.01 2.15
CA ALA A 39 3.51 0.12 0.74
C ALA A 39 3.00 1.42 0.12
N ILE A 40 1.77 1.84 0.46
CA ILE A 40 1.19 3.09 -0.05
C ILE A 40 1.99 4.30 0.46
N MET A 41 2.31 4.35 1.75
CA MET A 41 3.08 5.45 2.33
C MET A 41 4.48 5.55 1.74
N THR A 42 5.15 4.42 1.47
CA THR A 42 6.46 4.42 0.81
C THR A 42 6.39 4.97 -0.61
N ASN A 43 5.39 4.57 -1.39
CA ASN A 43 5.20 5.08 -2.75
C ASN A 43 4.93 6.58 -2.77
N GLN A 44 4.26 7.12 -1.75
CA GLN A 44 4.00 8.55 -1.61
C GLN A 44 5.19 9.34 -1.06
N ALA A 45 6.07 8.71 -0.29
CA ALA A 45 7.21 9.38 0.35
C ALA A 45 8.36 9.64 -0.63
N ILE A 46 8.41 8.94 -1.77
CA ILE A 46 9.47 9.10 -2.78
C ILE A 46 9.03 10.17 -3.79
N PRO A 47 9.71 11.34 -3.84
CA PRO A 47 9.38 12.39 -4.79
C PRO A 47 9.97 12.08 -6.16
N TYR A 48 9.13 11.82 -7.16
CA TYR A 48 9.56 11.70 -8.56
C TYR A 48 9.61 13.04 -9.29
N ASN A 49 8.82 14.02 -8.83
CA ASN A 49 8.76 15.37 -9.38
C ASN A 49 9.42 16.35 -8.42
N HIS A 50 9.98 17.44 -8.96
CA HIS A 50 10.52 18.49 -8.12
C HIS A 50 9.38 19.24 -7.40
N PRO A 51 9.42 19.41 -6.07
CA PRO A 51 8.41 20.17 -5.37
C PRO A 51 8.50 21.64 -5.78
N VAL A 52 7.36 22.25 -6.09
CA VAL A 52 7.23 23.66 -6.43
C VAL A 52 6.80 24.42 -5.16
N PRO A 53 7.54 25.45 -4.71
CA PRO A 53 7.14 26.26 -3.57
C PRO A 53 5.79 26.94 -3.79
N LEU A 54 4.96 26.96 -2.75
CA LEU A 54 3.70 27.71 -2.74
C LEU A 54 3.99 29.18 -2.44
N HIS A 55 3.20 30.08 -3.04
CA HIS A 55 3.21 31.48 -2.68
C HIS A 55 2.54 31.65 -1.32
N ASP A 56 3.23 32.29 -0.37
CA ASP A 56 2.71 32.55 0.97
C ASP A 56 1.74 33.75 0.95
N ASP A 57 0.53 33.56 1.46
CA ASP A 57 -0.50 34.59 1.62
C ASP A 57 -0.62 35.12 3.06
N GLY A 58 0.23 34.64 3.98
CA GLY A 58 0.24 34.98 5.39
C GLY A 58 -0.64 34.08 6.26
N HIS A 59 -1.34 33.10 5.70
CA HIS A 59 -2.26 32.21 6.42
C HIS A 59 -1.99 30.71 6.19
N MET A 60 -0.72 30.32 6.02
CA MET A 60 -0.31 28.92 5.79
C MET A 60 0.48 28.29 6.96
N PRO A 61 -0.14 28.02 8.13
CA PRO A 61 0.57 27.44 9.28
C PRO A 61 1.04 25.99 9.04
N ASP A 62 0.41 25.28 8.10
CA ASP A 62 0.72 23.87 7.82
C ASP A 62 1.83 23.66 6.77
N VAL A 63 2.29 24.73 6.11
CA VAL A 63 3.31 24.65 5.05
C VAL A 63 4.68 25.05 5.64
N PRO A 64 5.71 24.20 5.55
CA PRO A 64 7.03 24.54 6.06
C PRO A 64 7.72 25.59 5.16
N SER A 65 8.21 26.68 5.75
CA SER A 65 9.00 27.70 5.04
C SER A 65 10.41 27.21 4.64
N HIS A 66 10.90 26.15 5.30
CA HIS A 66 12.21 25.56 5.02
C HIS A 66 12.16 24.04 5.24
N PRO A 67 12.90 23.21 4.49
CA PRO A 67 12.88 21.75 4.64
C PRO A 67 13.24 21.23 6.04
N GLN A 68 13.96 21.99 6.87
CA GLN A 68 14.29 21.59 8.25
C GLN A 68 13.35 22.23 9.30
N GLY A 69 12.27 22.89 8.87
CA GLY A 69 11.30 23.48 9.78
C GLY A 69 10.53 22.43 10.59
N PRO A 70 9.93 22.80 11.72
CA PRO A 70 9.18 21.88 12.58
C PRO A 70 7.95 21.25 11.88
N GLN A 71 7.38 21.96 10.91
CA GLN A 71 6.24 21.51 10.11
C GLN A 71 6.64 20.54 8.97
N SER A 72 7.93 20.31 8.78
CA SER A 72 8.43 19.41 7.73
C SER A 72 8.03 17.97 8.03
N ARG A 73 7.44 17.27 7.06
CA ARG A 73 7.18 15.84 7.21
C ARG A 73 8.53 15.11 7.36
N PRO A 74 8.72 14.23 8.36
CA PRO A 74 9.91 13.39 8.46
C PRO A 74 9.98 12.49 7.23
N GLY A 75 10.73 12.93 6.23
CA GLY A 75 11.11 12.10 5.09
C GLY A 75 12.24 11.16 5.49
N ILE A 76 12.42 10.10 4.71
CA ILE A 76 13.60 9.23 4.78
C ILE A 76 14.82 10.08 4.39
N ARG A 77 15.38 10.86 5.31
CA ARG A 77 16.65 11.55 5.13
C ARG A 77 17.75 10.63 5.65
N GLN A 78 18.53 10.10 4.73
CA GLN A 78 19.93 9.79 4.98
C GLN A 78 20.76 11.06 4.75
#